data_AF-A0A800EQ45-F1
#
_entry.id   AF-A0A800EQ45-F1
#
_cell.length_a   1.000
_cell.length_b   1.000
_cell.length_c   1.000
_cell.angle_alpha   90.00
_cell.angle_beta   90.00
_cell.angle_gamma   90.00
#
_symmetry.space_group_name_H-M   'P 1'
#
loop_
_entity.id
_entity.type
_entity.pdbx_description
1 polymer ?
#
loop_
_entity_poly.entity_id
_entity_poly.type
_entity_poly.pdbx_seq_one_letter_code
_entity_poly.pdbx_strand_id
1 'polypeptide(L)' 'MLAGVLGKPVSLMELPVDAIRSFSEDFALMYEWFASTGYVADIDGLRSTYPEGGGTHFADWATRVPAALA' A
#
# COMPACT_ATOMS: atom_id res chain seq x y z
N MET A 1 10.32 4.78 2.39
CA MET A 1 9.11 5.49 2.88
C MET A 1 8.75 6.58 1.89
N LEU A 2 7.47 6.87 1.70
CA LEU A 2 7.01 7.88 0.73
C LEU A 2 7.58 9.28 1.02
N ALA A 3 7.67 9.67 2.30
CA ALA A 3 8.26 10.95 2.71
C ALA A 3 9.68 11.16 2.15
N GLY A 4 10.51 10.11 2.16
CA GLY A 4 11.86 10.16 1.61
C GLY A 4 11.88 10.30 0.09
N VAL A 5 10.95 9.66 -0.61
CA VAL A 5 10.83 9.77 -2.08
C VAL A 5 10.34 11.15 -2.49
N LEU A 6 9.36 11.71 -1.76
CA LEU A 6 8.79 13.02 -2.06
C LEU A 6 9.63 14.20 -1.55
N GLY A 7 10.63 13.95 -0.70
CA GLY A 7 11.43 15.00 -0.07
C GLY A 7 10.64 15.92 0.88
N LYS A 8 9.46 15.50 1.34
CA LYS A 8 8.58 16.28 2.22
C LYS A 8 7.98 15.42 3.34
N PRO A 9 7.61 16.02 4.49
CA PRO A 9 6.97 15.27 5.57
C PRO A 9 5.65 14.63 5.11
N VAL A 10 5.48 13.36 5.45
CA VAL A 10 4.22 12.62 5.29
C VAL A 10 3.97 11.86 6.58
N SER A 11 2.79 12.01 7.18
CA SER A 11 2.37 11.33 8.40
C SER A 11 1.26 10.33 8.11
N LEU A 12 1.26 9.21 8.82
CA LEU A 12 0.11 8.32 8.87
C LEU A 12 -1.00 8.99 9.69
N MET A 13 -2.23 8.96 9.18
CA MET A 13 -3.42 9.34 9.92
C MET A 13 -4.42 8.20 9.83
N GLU A 14 -4.82 7.65 10.97
CA GLU A 14 -5.87 6.65 11.05
C GLU A 14 -7.24 7.34 10.96
N LEU A 15 -8.15 6.72 10.22
CA LEU A 15 -9.52 7.18 10.06
C LEU A 15 -10.48 6.07 10.49
N PRO A 16 -11.62 6.40 11.14
CA PRO A 16 -12.68 5.43 11.39
C PRO A 16 -13.22 4.90 10.05
N VAL A 17 -13.52 3.59 9.98
CA VAL A 17 -14.03 3.00 8.73
C VAL A 17 -15.39 3.58 8.31
N ASP A 18 -16.20 4.03 9.28
CA ASP A 18 -17.44 4.77 9.02
C ASP A 18 -17.20 6.07 8.24
N ALA A 19 -16.07 6.75 8.48
CA ALA A 19 -15.69 7.92 7.70
C ALA A 19 -15.41 7.52 6.24
N ILE A 20 -14.72 6.39 6.01
CA ILE A 20 -14.45 5.86 4.66
C ILE A 20 -15.77 5.49 3.96
N ARG A 21 -16.69 4.84 4.68
CA ARG A 21 -18.00 4.40 4.20
C ARG A 21 -18.85 5.56 3.67
N SER A 22 -18.69 6.76 4.25
CA SER A 22 -19.37 7.96 3.76
C SER A 22 -18.95 8.40 2.35
N PHE A 23 -17.79 7.94 1.87
CA PHE A 23 -17.26 8.24 0.54
C PHE A 23 -17.25 7.02 -0.41
N SER A 24 -17.06 5.81 0.12
CA SER A 24 -17.06 4.56 -0.67
C SER A 24 -17.32 3.33 0.21
N GLU A 25 -18.42 2.64 -0.09
CA GLU A 25 -18.80 1.37 0.52
C GLU A 25 -17.75 0.27 0.22
N ASP A 26 -17.33 0.15 -1.05
CA ASP A 26 -16.36 -0.86 -1.48
C ASP A 26 -15.03 -0.72 -0.76
N PHE A 27 -14.53 0.51 -0.58
CA PHE A 27 -13.30 0.72 0.18
C PHE A 27 -13.50 0.46 1.68
N ALA A 28 -14.64 0.82 2.27
CA ALA A 28 -14.92 0.51 3.66
C ALA A 28 -14.84 -1.02 3.91
N LEU A 29 -15.51 -1.80 3.07
CA LEU A 29 -15.47 -3.27 3.15
C LEU A 29 -14.06 -3.83 2.97
N MET A 30 -13.29 -3.30 2.01
CA MET A 30 -11.89 -3.69 1.80
C MET A 30 -11.03 -3.42 3.04
N TYR A 31 -11.14 -2.24 3.64
CA TYR A 31 -10.37 -1.88 4.84
C TYR A 31 -10.81 -2.67 6.09
N GLU A 32 -12.11 -2.98 6.25
CA GLU A 32 -12.60 -3.89 7.29
C GLU A 32 -12.01 -5.29 7.14
N TRP A 33 -11.92 -5.79 5.91
CA TRP A 33 -11.28 -7.06 5.62
C TRP A 33 -9.76 -7.02 5.89
N PHE A 34 -9.07 -5.93 5.57
CA PHE A 34 -7.65 -5.77 5.93
C PHE A 34 -7.43 -5.77 7.45
N ALA A 35 -8.31 -5.13 8.21
CA ALA A 35 -8.18 -5.03 9.67
C ALA A 35 -8.46 -6.37 10.39
N SER A 36 -9.28 -7.24 9.80
CA SER A 36 -9.70 -8.51 10.43
C SER A 36 -9.01 -9.75 9.89
N THR A 37 -8.67 -9.78 8.60
CA THR A 37 -8.11 -10.95 7.91
C THR A 37 -6.78 -10.62 7.23
N GLY A 38 -6.78 -9.66 6.31
CA GLY A 38 -5.58 -9.26 5.57
C GLY A 38 -5.02 -10.30 4.60
N TYR A 39 -3.97 -9.90 3.88
CA TYR A 39 -3.25 -10.78 2.95
C TYR A 39 -2.16 -11.60 3.66
N VAL A 40 -1.92 -12.82 3.16
CA VAL A 40 -0.90 -13.76 3.69
C VAL A 40 0.03 -14.27 2.59
N ALA A 41 0.56 -13.37 1.77
CA ALA A 41 1.48 -13.73 0.69
C ALA A 41 2.89 -14.09 1.21
N ASP A 42 3.46 -15.19 0.72
CA ASP A 42 4.87 -15.54 0.95
C ASP A 42 5.78 -14.70 0.04
N ILE A 43 6.13 -13.51 0.50
CA ILE A 43 6.94 -12.56 -0.27
C ILE A 43 8.35 -13.11 -0.54
N ASP A 44 8.93 -13.82 0.42
CA ASP A 44 10.30 -14.35 0.27
C ASP A 44 10.33 -15.54 -0.68
N GLY A 45 9.34 -16.44 -0.61
CA GLY A 45 9.15 -17.50 -1.59
C GLY A 45 8.90 -16.97 -3.00
N LEU A 46 8.11 -15.91 -3.14
CA LEU A 46 7.89 -15.24 -4.44
C LEU A 46 9.18 -14.63 -5.00
N ARG A 47 10.00 -13.98 -4.16
CA ARG A 47 11.30 -13.44 -4.58
C ARG A 47 12.27 -14.52 -5.01
N SER A 48 12.31 -15.64 -4.28
CA SER A 48 13.16 -16.76 -4.62
C SER A 48 12.72 -17.45 -5.92
N THR A 49 11.41 -17.57 -6.15
CA THR A 49 10.85 -18.23 -7.33
C THR A 49 10.99 -17.38 -8.59
N TYR A 50 10.91 -16.06 -8.45
CA TYR A 50 10.97 -15.12 -9.57
C TYR A 50 12.08 -14.07 -9.39
N PRO A 51 13.37 -14.39 -9.55
CA PRO A 51 14.46 -13.45 -9.27
C PRO A 51 14.42 -12.17 -10.12
N GLU A 52 13.97 -12.28 -11.38
CA GLU A 52 13.89 -11.15 -12.32
C GLU A 52 12.55 -10.39 -12.25
N GLY A 53 11.55 -10.92 -11.52
CA GLY A 53 10.19 -10.39 -11.45
C GLY A 53 9.55 -10.39 -10.06
N GLY A 54 10.31 -10.67 -9.00
CA GLY A 54 9.88 -11.08 -7.65
C GLY A 54 9.27 -9.99 -6.78
N GLY A 55 8.69 -8.98 -7.41
CA GLY A 55 8.13 -7.82 -6.74
C GLY A 55 9.17 -6.73 -6.50
N THR A 56 8.68 -5.50 -6.52
CA THR A 56 9.47 -4.32 -6.18
C THR A 56 9.11 -3.89 -4.76
N HIS A 57 10.09 -3.53 -3.93
CA HIS A 57 9.80 -2.88 -2.65
C HIS A 57 9.09 -1.55 -2.88
N PHE A 58 8.10 -1.23 -2.07
CA PHE A 58 7.29 -0.01 -2.24
C PHE A 58 8.11 1.28 -2.47
N ALA A 59 9.24 1.44 -1.77
CA ALA A 59 10.13 2.59 -1.95
C ALA A 59 10.73 2.67 -3.37
N ASP A 60 11.22 1.55 -3.90
CA ASP A 60 11.82 1.48 -5.23
C ASP A 60 10.76 1.61 -6.34
N TRP A 61 9.52 1.20 -6.07
CA TRP A 61 8.41 1.42 -6.99
C TRP A 61 8.04 2.90 -7.03
N ALA A 62 7.95 3.54 -5.86
CA ALA A 62 7.54 4.94 -5.74
C ALA A 62 8.49 5.92 -6.44
N THR A 63 9.78 5.59 -6.61
CA THR A 63 10.72 6.43 -7.38
C THR A 63 10.47 6.40 -8.89
N ARG A 64 9.74 5.38 -9.39
CA ARG A 64 9.47 5.18 -10.82
C ARG A 64 8.10 5.66 -11.25
N VAL A 65 7.19 5.90 -10.31
CA VAL A 65 5.85 6.42 -10.60
C VAL A 65 5.89 7.94 -10.67
N PRO A 66 5.41 8.56 -11.76
CA PRO A 66 5.31 10.01 -11.85
C PRO A 66 4.44 10.58 -10.74
N ALA A 67 4.92 11.61 -10.04
CA ALA A 67 4.23 12.25 -8.92
C ALA A 67 2.83 12.83 -9.26
N ALA A 68 2.46 12.90 -10.54
CA ALA A 68 1.16 13.40 -11.01
C ALA A 68 0.01 12.37 -10.89
N LEU A 69 0.30 11.14 -10.46
CA LEU A 69 -0.68 10.05 -10.26
C LEU A 69 -0.86 9.64 -8.79
N ALA A 70 -0.30 10.40 -7.84
CA ALA A 70 -0.34 10.13 -6.40
C ALA A 70 -1.15 11.18 -5.63
#